data_AF-A0A2H1VQ40-F1
#
_entry.id   AF-A0A2H1VQ40-F1
#
_cell.length_a   1.000
_cell.length_b   1.000
_cell.length_c   1.000
_cell.angle_alpha   90.00
_cell.angle_beta   90.00
_cell.angle_gamma   90.00
#
_symmetry.space_group_name_H-M   'P 1'
#
loop_
_entity.id
_entity.type
_entity.pdbx_description
1 polymer ?
#
loop_
_entity_poly.entity_id
_entity_poly.type
_entity_poly.pdbx_seq_one_letter_code
_entity_poly.pdbx_strand_id
1 'polypeptide(L)'
;MAKAILRKTLFYSQYRTLYQTAVKYSAPVTFDQYKNQKMFSDVQSEVMHSLMDNPKLKEQSPDVKNWIVRLLDYTLEGGKRSRGLVVPFAYEMMEDPKHFTEENLHRARILGWVVEIARETLLGDRTVDYIN
;
A
#
# COMPACT_ATOMS: atom_id res chain seq x y z
N MET A 1 -12.90 -32.29 -31.58
CA MET A 1 -12.89 -30.81 -31.57
C MET A 1 -14.02 -30.17 -30.76
N ALA A 2 -15.28 -30.65 -30.81
CA ALA A 2 -16.42 -30.03 -30.09
C ALA A 2 -16.27 -29.91 -28.55
N LYS A 3 -15.69 -30.91 -27.87
CA LYS A 3 -15.48 -30.88 -26.40
C LYS A 3 -14.54 -29.76 -25.93
N ALA A 4 -13.56 -29.36 -26.74
CA ALA A 4 -12.62 -28.30 -26.39
C ALA A 4 -13.26 -26.91 -26.53
N ILE A 5 -14.13 -26.73 -27.53
CA ILE A 5 -14.90 -25.49 -27.73
C ILE A 5 -15.90 -25.32 -26.57
N LEU A 6 -16.61 -26.39 -26.20
CA LEU A 6 -17.57 -26.38 -25.09
C LEU A 6 -16.91 -26.05 -23.74
N ARG A 7 -15.70 -26.57 -23.47
CA ARG A 7 -14.94 -26.24 -22.25
C ARG A 7 -14.48 -24.78 -22.23
N LYS A 8 -14.06 -24.23 -23.37
CA LYS A 8 -13.69 -22.81 -23.48
C LYS A 8 -14.90 -21.90 -23.26
N THR A 9 -16.06 -22.22 -23.84
CA THR A 9 -17.28 -21.42 -23.62
C THR A 9 -17.79 -21.52 -22.19
N LEU A 10 -17.70 -22.70 -21.55
CA LEU A 10 -18.05 -22.89 -20.14
C LEU A 10 -17.13 -22.07 -19.23
N PHE A 11 -15.81 -22.10 -19.47
CA PHE A 11 -14.83 -21.31 -18.73
C PHE A 11 -15.10 -19.80 -18.88
N TYR A 12 -15.31 -19.31 -20.10
CA TYR A 12 -15.64 -17.89 -20.32
C TYR A 12 -16.96 -17.47 -19.66
N SER A 13 -17.97 -18.34 -19.67
CA SER A 13 -19.25 -18.05 -19.00
C SER A 13 -19.09 -17.97 -17.48
N GLN A 14 -18.30 -18.86 -16.88
CA GLN A 14 -18.00 -18.84 -15.46
C GLN A 14 -17.21 -17.59 -15.06
N TYR A 15 -16.19 -17.18 -15.83
CA TYR A 15 -15.46 -15.93 -15.59
C TYR A 15 -16.37 -14.71 -15.70
N ARG A 16 -17.25 -14.68 -16.70
CA ARG A 16 -18.22 -13.59 -16.87
C ARG A 16 -19.18 -13.53 -15.68
N THR A 17 -19.67 -14.67 -15.20
CA THR A 17 -20.56 -14.74 -14.03
C THR A 17 -19.82 -14.30 -12.76
N LEU A 18 -18.58 -14.76 -12.52
CA LEU A 18 -17.79 -14.34 -11.37
C LEU A 18 -17.49 -12.83 -11.40
N TYR A 19 -17.12 -12.30 -12.56
CA TYR A 19 -16.90 -10.87 -12.75
C TYR A 19 -18.18 -10.05 -12.55
N GLN A 20 -19.30 -10.48 -13.10
CA GLN A 20 -20.59 -9.79 -12.94
C GLN A 20 -21.11 -9.86 -11.50
N THR A 21 -20.89 -10.97 -10.80
CA THR A 21 -21.20 -11.12 -9.38
C THR A 21 -20.33 -10.18 -8.55
N ALA A 22 -19.01 -10.17 -8.77
CA ALA A 22 -18.09 -9.26 -8.09
C ALA A 22 -18.50 -7.79 -8.30
N VAL A 23 -18.85 -7.39 -9.52
CA VAL A 23 -19.31 -6.02 -9.86
C VAL A 23 -20.66 -5.68 -9.21
N LYS A 24 -21.56 -6.65 -9.02
CA LYS A 24 -22.88 -6.43 -8.39
C LYS A 24 -22.80 -6.29 -6.87
N TYR A 25 -21.85 -6.97 -6.22
CA TYR A 25 -21.65 -6.93 -4.78
C TYR A 25 -20.60 -5.92 -4.33
N SER A 26 -19.71 -5.48 -5.22
CA SER A 26 -18.93 -4.27 -4.99
C SER A 26 -19.88 -3.07 -5.07
N ALA A 27 -20.07 -2.35 -3.96
CA ALA A 27 -20.55 -0.98 -4.05
C ALA A 27 -19.72 -0.25 -5.13
N PRO A 28 -20.27 0.72 -5.88
CA PRO A 28 -19.43 1.57 -6.70
C PRO A 28 -18.47 2.27 -5.76
N VAL A 29 -17.26 1.73 -5.62
CA VAL A 29 -16.15 2.41 -4.98
C VAL A 29 -15.85 3.54 -5.94
N THR A 30 -16.47 4.69 -5.71
CA THR A 30 -16.14 5.92 -6.41
C THR A 30 -14.74 6.27 -5.94
N PHE A 31 -13.74 5.72 -6.63
CA PHE A 31 -12.34 5.87 -6.27
C PHE A 31 -11.97 7.34 -6.42
N ASP A 32 -12.00 8.06 -5.30
CA ASP A 32 -11.50 9.42 -5.22
C ASP A 32 -9.99 9.36 -5.02
N GLN A 33 -9.29 9.30 -6.14
CA GLN A 33 -7.83 9.26 -6.18
C GLN A 33 -7.21 10.42 -5.40
N TYR A 34 -7.77 11.62 -5.53
CA TYR A 34 -7.22 12.82 -4.90
C TYR A 34 -7.39 12.78 -3.39
N LYS A 35 -8.59 12.42 -2.91
CA LYS A 35 -8.86 12.22 -1.48
C LYS A 35 -7.94 11.16 -0.90
N ASN A 36 -7.81 10.01 -1.56
CA ASN A 36 -6.96 8.92 -1.09
C ASN A 36 -5.48 9.30 -1.03
N GLN A 37 -4.97 10.03 -2.04
CA GLN A 37 -3.61 10.55 -2.01
C GLN A 37 -3.38 11.55 -0.88
N LYS A 38 -4.34 12.45 -0.66
CA LYS A 38 -4.28 13.43 0.43
C LYS A 38 -4.28 12.73 1.79
N MET A 39 -5.27 11.88 2.06
CA MET A 39 -5.37 11.18 3.34
C MET A 39 -4.18 10.25 3.58
N PHE A 40 -3.62 9.64 2.55
CA PHE A 40 -2.37 8.88 2.68
C PHE A 40 -1.20 9.79 3.09
N SER A 41 -1.08 10.98 2.48
CA SER A 41 -0.04 11.95 2.82
C SER A 41 -0.18 12.50 4.25
N ASP A 42 -1.41 12.70 4.72
CA ASP A 42 -1.69 13.21 6.07
C ASP A 42 -1.18 12.26 7.19
N VAL A 43 -1.11 10.95 6.91
CA VAL A 43 -0.64 9.91 7.85
C VAL A 43 0.90 9.84 7.94
N GLN A 44 1.63 10.50 7.04
CA GLN A 44 3.10 10.43 6.97
C GLN A 44 3.77 10.83 8.29
N SER A 45 3.37 11.97 8.86
CA SER A 45 3.97 12.50 10.08
C SER A 45 3.71 11.59 11.28
N GLU A 46 2.52 10.99 11.35
CA GLU A 46 2.17 10.02 12.40
C GLU A 46 3.09 8.80 12.36
N VAL A 47 3.30 8.23 11.18
CA VAL A 47 4.21 7.08 11.00
C VAL A 47 5.64 7.45 11.40
N MET A 48 6.11 8.63 10.99
CA MET A 48 7.45 9.10 11.36
C MET A 48 7.61 9.27 12.87
N HIS A 49 6.65 9.90 13.54
CA HIS A 49 6.66 10.05 14.98
C HIS A 49 6.61 8.68 15.70
N SER A 50 5.75 7.77 15.25
CA SER A 50 5.64 6.42 15.82
C SER A 50 6.95 5.64 15.71
N LEU A 51 7.65 5.74 14.59
CA LEU A 51 8.95 5.10 14.40
C LEU A 51 9.99 5.69 15.34
N MET A 52 10.10 7.03 15.38
CA MET A 52 11.10 7.73 16.21
C MET A 52 10.83 7.59 17.71
N ASP A 53 9.60 7.30 18.12
CA ASP A 53 9.24 7.11 19.52
C ASP A 53 9.71 5.75 20.11
N ASN A 54 10.16 4.83 19.26
CA ASN A 54 10.60 3.49 19.65
C ASN A 54 11.74 3.54 20.69
N PRO A 55 11.61 2.86 21.85
CA PRO A 55 12.65 2.83 22.89
C PRO A 55 14.02 2.41 22.35
N LYS A 56 14.06 1.44 21.43
CA LYS A 56 15.30 0.95 20.83
C LYS A 56 16.04 2.01 20.02
N LEU A 57 15.31 2.96 19.42
CA LEU A 57 15.89 4.09 18.69
C LEU A 57 16.29 5.24 19.61
N LYS A 58 15.51 5.48 20.68
CA LYS A 58 15.82 6.50 21.69
C LYS A 58 17.15 6.25 22.38
N GLU A 59 17.42 4.98 22.70
CA GLU A 59 18.67 4.49 23.30
C GLU A 59 19.89 4.60 22.36
N GLN A 60 19.69 4.81 21.06
CA GLN A 60 20.80 4.97 20.11
C GLN A 60 21.48 6.34 20.22
N SER A 61 22.70 6.38 19.67
CA SER A 61 23.44 7.62 19.45
C SER A 61 22.60 8.68 18.73
N PRO A 62 22.75 9.98 19.06
CA PRO A 62 22.19 11.08 18.29
C PRO A 62 22.48 10.99 16.78
N ASP A 63 23.64 10.48 16.39
CA ASP A 63 24.03 10.37 14.97
C ASP A 63 23.17 9.35 14.22
N VAL A 64 22.87 8.21 14.87
CA VAL A 64 21.99 7.17 14.31
C VAL A 64 20.57 7.73 14.14
N LYS A 65 20.07 8.45 15.14
CA LYS A 65 18.76 9.12 15.07
C LYS A 65 18.70 10.13 13.92
N ASN A 66 19.71 10.97 13.77
CA ASN A 66 19.80 11.94 12.67
C ASN A 66 19.91 11.26 11.30
N TRP A 67 20.59 10.12 11.22
CA TRP A 67 20.67 9.34 9.98
C TRP A 67 19.31 8.72 9.61
N ILE A 68 18.59 8.16 10.60
CA ILE A 68 17.25 7.60 10.38
C ILE A 68 16.26 8.68 9.95
N VAL A 69 16.27 9.87 10.56
CA VAL A 69 15.42 10.99 10.13
C VAL A 69 15.70 11.34 8.67
N ARG A 70 16.96 11.51 8.29
CA ARG A 70 17.33 11.80 6.89
C ARG A 70 16.95 10.68 5.92
N LEU A 71 17.07 9.42 6.35
CA LEU A 71 16.62 8.27 5.56
C LEU A 71 15.11 8.36 5.36
N LEU A 72 14.34 8.54 6.44
CA LEU A 72 12.89 8.65 6.35
C LEU A 72 12.49 9.84 5.48
N ASP A 73 13.04 11.03 5.70
CA ASP A 73 12.78 12.21 4.86
C ASP A 73 13.06 11.90 3.38
N TYR A 74 14.20 11.27 3.06
CA TYR A 74 14.51 10.88 1.67
C TYR A 74 13.51 9.88 1.08
N THR A 75 13.10 8.87 1.85
CA THR A 75 12.16 7.84 1.38
C THR A 75 10.72 8.34 1.28
N LEU A 76 10.38 9.36 2.07
CA LEU A 76 9.03 9.88 2.21
C LEU A 76 8.84 11.15 1.36
N GLU A 77 9.89 11.91 1.06
CA GLU A 77 9.87 13.11 0.21
C GLU A 77 9.90 12.75 -1.29
N GLY A 78 8.82 13.11 -1.98
CA GLY A 78 8.76 13.03 -3.45
C GLY A 78 8.40 11.65 -4.02
N GLY A 79 7.86 11.67 -5.23
CA GLY A 79 7.46 10.47 -5.98
C GLY A 79 5.94 10.22 -6.01
N LYS A 80 5.52 9.30 -6.89
CA LYS A 80 4.10 8.96 -7.11
C LYS A 80 3.49 8.10 -5.98
N ARG A 81 4.33 7.56 -5.07
CA ARG A 81 3.95 6.69 -3.93
C ARG A 81 2.94 5.59 -4.31
N SER A 82 3.06 5.10 -5.53
CA SER A 82 2.03 4.27 -6.16
C SER A 82 1.95 2.87 -5.55
N ARG A 83 2.96 2.47 -4.77
CA ARG A 83 3.01 1.15 -4.11
C ARG A 83 2.38 1.23 -2.72
N GLY A 84 2.61 2.29 -1.97
CA GLY A 84 1.96 2.54 -0.69
C GLY A 84 0.46 2.78 -0.86
N LEU A 85 0.07 3.55 -1.89
CA LEU A 85 -1.33 3.83 -2.21
C LEU A 85 -2.12 2.60 -2.67
N VAL A 86 -1.46 1.54 -3.14
CA VAL A 86 -2.15 0.31 -3.54
C VAL A 86 -2.77 -0.41 -2.35
N VAL A 87 -2.23 -0.22 -1.15
CA VAL A 87 -2.68 -0.91 0.07
C VAL A 87 -4.07 -0.43 0.52
N PRO A 88 -4.31 0.87 0.79
CA PRO A 88 -5.66 1.34 1.11
C PRO A 88 -6.63 1.12 -0.06
N PHE A 89 -6.16 1.21 -1.30
CA PHE A 89 -6.97 0.90 -2.49
C PHE A 89 -7.42 -0.57 -2.53
N ALA A 90 -6.48 -1.49 -2.32
CA ALA A 90 -6.73 -2.91 -2.24
C ALA A 90 -7.72 -3.25 -1.11
N TYR A 91 -7.59 -2.57 0.02
CA TYR A 91 -8.52 -2.68 1.15
C TYR A 91 -9.94 -2.23 0.76
N GLU A 92 -10.09 -1.05 0.15
CA GLU A 92 -11.40 -0.56 -0.34
C GLU A 92 -12.03 -1.47 -1.39
N MET A 93 -11.23 -2.18 -2.20
CA MET A 93 -11.76 -3.05 -3.25
C MET A 93 -12.11 -4.46 -2.80
N MET A 94 -11.37 -5.02 -1.83
CA MET A 94 -11.44 -6.44 -1.49
C MET A 94 -12.17 -6.73 -0.18
N GLU A 95 -12.25 -5.75 0.73
CA GLU A 95 -12.82 -5.96 2.04
C GLU A 95 -14.37 -5.87 2.01
N ASP A 96 -15.02 -6.56 2.95
CA ASP A 96 -16.48 -6.49 3.09
C ASP A 96 -16.88 -5.05 3.50
N PRO A 97 -17.89 -4.43 2.84
CA PRO A 97 -18.36 -3.08 3.18
C PRO A 97 -18.68 -2.87 4.66
N LYS A 98 -19.04 -3.92 5.40
CA LYS A 98 -19.29 -3.84 6.86
C LYS A 98 -18.05 -3.47 7.68
N HIS A 99 -16.85 -3.67 7.13
CA HIS A 99 -15.57 -3.32 7.76
C HIS A 99 -14.95 -2.04 7.19
N PHE A 100 -15.67 -1.30 6.32
CA PHE A 100 -15.25 0.00 5.79
C PHE A 100 -15.41 1.10 6.85
N THR A 101 -14.59 1.01 7.90
CA THR A 101 -14.48 2.03 8.92
C THR A 101 -13.27 2.92 8.61
N GLU A 102 -13.37 4.21 8.96
CA GLU A 102 -12.24 5.14 8.79
C GLU A 102 -11.01 4.67 9.57
N GLU A 103 -11.21 4.00 10.71
CA GLU A 103 -10.12 3.40 11.49
C GLU A 103 -9.38 2.32 10.70
N ASN A 104 -10.09 1.41 10.03
CA ASN A 104 -9.43 0.37 9.25
C ASN A 104 -8.75 0.91 8.00
N LEU A 105 -9.35 1.93 7.36
CA LEU A 105 -8.71 2.64 6.26
C LEU A 105 -7.43 3.36 6.73
N HIS A 106 -7.46 3.97 7.91
CA HIS A 106 -6.28 4.57 8.52
C HIS A 106 -5.17 3.54 8.75
N ARG A 107 -5.51 2.37 9.31
CA ARG A 107 -4.57 1.24 9.46
C ARG A 107 -4.01 0.78 8.11
N ALA A 108 -4.83 0.70 7.07
CA ALA A 108 -4.38 0.36 5.73
C ALA A 108 -3.41 1.41 5.15
N ARG A 109 -3.61 2.70 5.43
CA ARG A 109 -2.67 3.77 5.05
C ARG A 109 -1.34 3.65 5.80
N ILE A 110 -1.37 3.35 7.10
CA ILE A 110 -0.14 3.07 7.87
C ILE A 110 0.63 1.89 7.25
N LEU A 111 -0.06 0.79 6.91
CA LEU A 111 0.56 -0.36 6.24
C LEU A 111 1.15 0.02 4.87
N GLY A 112 0.48 0.88 4.11
CA GLY A 112 1.01 1.41 2.86
C GLY A 112 2.33 2.18 3.04
N TRP A 113 2.47 2.97 4.10
CA TRP A 113 3.73 3.63 4.43
C TRP A 113 4.83 2.65 4.86
N VAL A 114 4.49 1.61 5.63
CA VAL A 114 5.44 0.55 5.97
C VAL A 114 5.98 -0.14 4.71
N VAL A 115 5.15 -0.34 3.69
CA VAL A 115 5.58 -0.91 2.39
C VAL A 115 6.55 0.02 1.65
N GLU A 116 6.29 1.33 1.62
CA GLU A 116 7.21 2.29 0.99
C GLU A 116 8.56 2.34 1.72
N ILE A 117 8.56 2.37 3.05
CA ILE A 117 9.79 2.37 3.86
C ILE A 117 10.56 1.04 3.69
N ALA A 118 9.86 -0.09 3.71
CA ALA A 118 10.47 -1.40 3.52
C ALA A 118 11.13 -1.52 2.14
N ARG A 119 10.52 -0.95 1.10
CA ARG A 119 11.09 -0.92 -0.24
C ARG A 119 12.42 -0.18 -0.26
N GLU A 120 12.47 1.05 0.23
CA GLU A 120 13.69 1.86 0.12
C GLU A 120 14.81 1.32 1.01
N THR A 121 14.47 0.74 2.17
CA THR A 121 15.45 0.05 3.02
C THR A 121 16.00 -1.22 2.37
N LEU A 122 15.15 -2.03 1.71
CA LEU A 122 15.58 -3.24 0.97
C LEU A 122 16.32 -2.90 -0.34
N LEU A 123 16.02 -1.77 -0.97
CA LEU A 123 16.64 -1.36 -2.24
C LEU A 123 17.96 -0.62 -2.06
N GLY A 124 18.30 -0.18 -0.85
CA GLY A 124 19.63 0.33 -0.50
C GLY A 124 20.77 -0.67 -0.75
N ASP A 125 20.47 -1.95 -0.96
CA ASP A 125 21.45 -2.96 -1.36
C ASP A 125 21.84 -2.85 -2.86
N ARG A 126 20.99 -2.27 -3.71
CA ARG A 126 21.25 -2.13 -5.16
C ARG A 126 22.11 -0.92 -5.55
N THR A 127 22.45 -0.05 -4.61
CA THR A 127 23.45 1.02 -4.86
C THR A 127 24.87 0.53 -4.64
N VAL A 128 25.06 -0.58 -3.92
CA VAL A 128 26.37 -1.23 -3.72
C VAL A 128 26.90 -1.86 -5.02
N ASP A 129 26.00 -2.21 -5.95
CA ASP A 129 26.35 -2.74 -7.27
C ASP A 129 26.92 -1.67 -8.25
N TYR A 130 26.85 -0.38 -7.92
CA TYR A 130 27.35 0.72 -8.76
C TYR A 130 28.67 1.34 -8.25
N ILE A 131 29.29 0.75 -7.21
CA ILE A 131 30.55 1.23 -6.62
C ILE A 131 31.66 0.15 -6.66
N ASN A 132 31.58 -0.82 -7.58
CA ASN A 132 32.70 -1.71 -7.91
C ASN A 132 32.93 -1.82 -9.41
#